data_AF-A0A9D1Q4E1-F1
#
_entry.id   AF-A0A9D1Q4E1-F1
#
_cell.length_a   1.000
_cell.length_b   1.000
_cell.length_c   1.000
_cell.angle_alpha   90.00
_cell.angle_beta   90.00
_cell.angle_gamma   90.00
#
_symmetry.space_group_name_H-M   'P 1'
#
loop_
_entity.id
_entity.type
_entity.pdbx_description
1 polymer ?
#
loop_
_entity_poly.entity_id
_entity_poly.type
_entity_poly.pdbx_seq_one_letter_code
_entity_poly.pdbx_strand_id
1 'polypeptide(L)'
;MQGTNLTEMKINIPAELSENTADLVVKFAEAMAEKLHKSEKKYGYSDEWMANSWGLDCKNQFMRHIQKGDPVDVANYCAFMFYHGWSTMLPPMPEGE
;
A
#
# COMPACT_ATOMS: atom_id res chain seq x y z
N MET A 1 1.54 29.14 8.38
CA MET A 1 1.95 27.82 7.86
C MET A 1 1.68 26.81 8.96
N GLN A 2 0.60 26.03 8.86
CA GLN A 2 0.37 24.95 9.83
C GLN A 2 1.37 23.84 9.49
N GLY A 3 2.36 23.65 10.36
CA GLY A 3 3.33 22.58 10.23
C GLY A 3 2.62 21.23 10.26
N THR A 4 2.94 20.37 9.31
CA THR A 4 2.55 18.96 9.35
C THR A 4 3.15 18.36 10.61
N ASN A 5 2.30 17.99 11.57
CA ASN A 5 2.74 17.24 12.73
C ASN A 5 3.06 15.82 12.24
N LEU A 6 4.35 15.51 12.07
CA LEU A 6 4.82 14.21 11.63
C LEU A 6 5.07 13.35 12.87
N THR A 7 4.62 12.10 12.82
CA THR A 7 4.96 11.09 13.84
C THR A 7 6.12 10.26 13.30
N GLU A 8 7.20 10.15 14.07
CA GLU A 8 8.34 9.30 13.70
C GLU A 8 8.08 7.85 14.12
N MET A 9 8.16 6.94 13.15
CA MET A 9 8.13 5.49 13.37
C MET A 9 9.51 4.92 13.03
N LYS A 10 10.02 4.00 13.86
CA LYS A 10 11.30 3.33 13.60
C LYS A 10 11.10 2.13 12.69
N ILE A 11 11.87 2.06 11.61
CA ILE A 11 11.98 0.87 10.76
C ILE A 11 13.33 0.20 10.99
N ASN A 12 13.36 -1.13 11.03
CA ASN A 12 14.58 -1.90 11.16
C ASN A 12 15.14 -2.20 9.76
N ILE A 13 16.22 -1.53 9.39
CA ILE A 13 16.94 -1.77 8.14
C ILE A 13 18.20 -2.62 8.44
N PRO A 14 18.45 -3.72 7.71
CA PRO A 14 19.67 -4.51 7.89
C PRO A 14 20.93 -3.66 7.67
N ALA A 15 21.93 -3.82 8.54
CA ALA A 15 23.15 -3.01 8.51
C ALA A 15 23.99 -3.24 7.24
N GLU A 16 23.86 -4.42 6.63
CA GLU A 16 24.57 -4.80 5.40
C GLU A 16 23.86 -4.31 4.14
N LEU A 17 22.67 -3.71 4.25
CA LEU A 17 21.97 -3.14 3.10
C LEU A 17 22.72 -1.89 2.63
N SER A 18 22.89 -1.74 1.32
CA SER A 18 23.53 -0.55 0.77
C SER A 18 22.77 0.73 1.15
N GLU A 19 23.51 1.81 1.42
CA GLU A 19 22.94 3.10 1.85
C GLU A 19 21.86 3.62 0.88
N ASN A 20 22.13 3.55 -0.43
CA ASN A 20 21.16 3.97 -1.46
C ASN A 20 19.89 3.12 -1.45
N THR A 21 20.00 1.82 -1.17
CA THR A 21 18.82 0.94 -1.07
C THR A 21 18.03 1.20 0.20
N ALA A 22 18.71 1.46 1.32
CA ALA A 22 18.07 1.86 2.57
C ALA A 22 17.28 3.17 2.40
N ASP A 23 17.89 4.19 1.79
CA ASP A 23 17.25 5.47 1.47
C ASP A 23 16.02 5.30 0.55
N LEU A 24 16.12 4.44 -0.47
CA LEU A 24 14.99 4.09 -1.34
C LEU A 24 13.81 3.49 -0.55
N VAL A 25 14.08 2.56 0.37
CA VAL A 25 13.02 1.93 1.19
C VAL A 25 12.34 2.97 2.10
N VAL A 26 13.13 3.81 2.77
CA VAL A 26 12.61 4.88 3.64
C VAL A 26 11.71 5.83 2.85
N LYS A 27 12.21 6.39 1.74
CA LYS A 27 11.46 7.36 0.92
C LYS A 27 10.19 6.75 0.33
N PHE A 28 10.23 5.47 -0.04
CA PHE A 28 9.05 4.80 -0.57
C PHE A 28 7.99 4.58 0.52
N ALA A 29 8.40 4.20 1.73
CA ALA A 29 7.49 4.10 2.87
C ALA A 29 6.86 5.45 3.24
N GLU A 30 7.61 6.55 3.19
CA GLU A 30 7.08 7.91 3.38
C GLU A 30 6.04 8.27 2.32
N ALA A 31 6.32 7.98 1.04
CA ALA A 31 5.38 8.22 -0.05
C ALA A 31 4.08 7.41 0.10
N MET A 32 4.18 6.15 0.54
CA MET A 32 3.03 5.31 0.88
C MET A 32 2.19 5.96 1.99
N ALA A 33 2.81 6.33 3.10
CA ALA A 33 2.14 6.95 4.25
C ALA A 33 1.44 8.26 3.89
N GLU A 34 2.12 9.15 3.13
CA GLU A 34 1.52 10.41 2.69
C GLU A 34 0.29 10.17 1.80
N LYS A 35 0.36 9.17 0.92
CA LYS A 35 -0.72 8.85 -0.01
C LYS A 35 -1.95 8.27 0.70
N LEU A 36 -1.72 7.38 1.68
CA LEU A 36 -2.79 6.84 2.52
C LEU A 36 -3.46 7.96 3.33
N HIS A 37 -2.67 8.82 3.98
CA HIS A 37 -3.19 9.97 4.73
C HIS A 37 -4.05 10.91 3.86
N LYS A 38 -3.61 11.19 2.62
CA LYS A 38 -4.40 11.97 1.67
C LYS A 38 -5.73 11.28 1.34
N SER A 39 -5.73 9.95 1.24
CA SER A 39 -6.91 9.15 0.94
C SER A 39 -7.89 9.11 2.13
N GLU A 40 -7.40 8.93 3.36
CA GLU A 40 -8.18 9.03 4.60
C GLU A 40 -8.89 10.39 4.68
N LYS A 41 -8.15 11.49 4.47
CA LYS A 41 -8.72 12.84 4.47
C LYS A 41 -9.75 13.07 3.36
N LYS A 42 -9.51 12.53 2.17
CA LYS A 42 -10.35 12.77 0.99
C LYS A 42 -11.65 11.98 1.04
N TYR A 43 -11.60 10.75 1.52
CA TYR A 43 -12.71 9.80 1.42
C TYR A 43 -13.32 9.45 2.79
N GLY A 44 -12.73 9.91 3.89
CA GLY A 44 -13.17 9.55 5.24
C GLY A 44 -12.83 8.11 5.63
N TYR A 45 -11.83 7.52 4.98
CA TYR A 45 -11.35 6.17 5.31
C TYR A 45 -10.56 6.17 6.62
N SER A 46 -10.52 5.00 7.26
CA SER A 46 -9.75 4.71 8.45
C SER A 46 -9.14 3.29 8.36
N ASP A 47 -9.53 2.38 9.24
CA ASP A 47 -9.00 1.03 9.36
C ASP A 47 -9.88 -0.06 8.72
N GLU A 48 -10.87 0.33 7.90
CA GLU A 48 -11.82 -0.62 7.30
C GLU A 48 -11.13 -1.66 6.39
N TRP A 49 -9.93 -1.35 5.90
CA TRP A 49 -9.08 -2.27 5.15
C TRP A 49 -8.68 -3.51 5.96
N MET A 50 -8.77 -3.49 7.30
CA MET A 50 -8.53 -4.64 8.18
C MET A 50 -9.65 -5.67 8.14
N ALA A 51 -10.80 -5.39 7.50
CA ALA A 51 -11.90 -6.33 7.39
C ALA A 51 -11.61 -7.47 6.38
N ASN A 52 -11.75 -8.73 6.81
CA ASN A 52 -11.55 -9.91 5.95
C ASN A 52 -12.47 -9.94 4.72
N SER A 53 -13.63 -9.29 4.77
CA SER A 53 -14.60 -9.23 3.67
C SER A 53 -14.12 -8.42 2.47
N TRP A 54 -13.06 -7.63 2.61
CA TRP A 54 -12.61 -6.69 1.59
C TRP A 54 -11.66 -7.29 0.52
N GLY A 55 -11.34 -8.60 0.61
CA GLY A 55 -10.32 -9.22 -0.24
C GLY A 55 -10.55 -9.11 -1.74
N LEU A 56 -11.78 -9.32 -2.22
CA LEU A 56 -12.09 -9.21 -3.65
C LEU A 56 -11.96 -7.76 -4.15
N ASP A 57 -12.50 -6.80 -3.40
CA ASP A 57 -12.44 -5.38 -3.72
C ASP A 57 -11.00 -4.85 -3.69
N CYS A 58 -10.22 -5.29 -2.70
CA CYS A 58 -8.79 -5.00 -2.60
C CYS A 58 -8.04 -5.43 -3.87
N LYS A 59 -8.28 -6.65 -4.37
CA LYS A 59 -7.67 -7.14 -5.62
C LYS A 59 -8.15 -6.39 -6.86
N ASN A 60 -9.44 -6.08 -6.95
CA ASN A 60 -9.99 -5.31 -8.07
C ASN A 60 -9.35 -3.92 -8.16
N GLN A 61 -9.18 -3.26 -7.02
CA GLN A 61 -8.53 -1.95 -6.96
C GLN A 61 -7.03 -2.04 -7.24
N PHE A 62 -6.33 -3.04 -6.71
CA PHE A 62 -4.94 -3.34 -7.06
C PHE A 62 -4.73 -3.40 -8.58
N MET A 63 -5.56 -4.17 -9.29
CA MET A 63 -5.48 -4.27 -10.75
C MET A 63 -5.74 -2.95 -11.47
N ARG A 64 -6.69 -2.14 -10.98
CA ARG A 64 -6.94 -0.80 -11.52
C ARG A 64 -5.72 0.12 -11.36
N HIS A 65 -5.00 0.03 -10.25
CA HIS A 65 -3.79 0.84 -10.03
C HIS A 65 -2.58 0.35 -10.83
N ILE A 66 -2.47 -0.96 -11.09
CA ILE A 66 -1.52 -1.49 -12.08
C ILE A 66 -1.81 -0.87 -13.46
N GLN A 67 -3.06 -0.92 -13.93
CA GLN A 67 -3.44 -0.39 -15.24
C GLN A 67 -3.22 1.13 -15.37
N LYS A 68 -3.41 1.87 -14.28
CA LYS A 68 -3.14 3.32 -14.23
C LYS A 68 -1.64 3.66 -14.14
N GLY A 69 -0.79 2.68 -13.82
CA GLY A 69 0.66 2.88 -13.70
C GLY A 69 1.08 3.65 -12.45
N ASP A 70 0.37 3.51 -11.33
CA ASP A 70 0.69 4.21 -10.08
C ASP A 70 1.40 3.29 -9.08
N PRO A 71 2.76 3.33 -8.99
CA PRO A 71 3.51 2.37 -8.19
C PRO A 71 3.26 2.50 -6.68
N VAL A 72 2.92 3.69 -6.17
CA VAL A 72 2.67 3.89 -4.73
C VAL A 72 1.33 3.28 -4.33
N ASP A 73 0.29 3.45 -5.15
CA ASP A 73 -0.98 2.76 -4.87
C ASP A 73 -0.84 1.24 -5.02
N VAL A 74 -0.12 0.77 -6.05
CA VAL A 74 0.16 -0.66 -6.21
C VAL A 74 0.81 -1.21 -4.95
N ALA A 75 1.81 -0.52 -4.38
CA ALA A 75 2.45 -0.93 -3.14
C ALA A 75 1.52 -0.86 -1.92
N ASN A 76 0.66 0.15 -1.80
CA ASN A 76 -0.34 0.22 -0.72
C ASN A 76 -1.30 -0.97 -0.75
N TYR A 77 -1.79 -1.35 -1.93
CA TYR A 77 -2.63 -2.55 -2.06
C TYR A 77 -1.85 -3.85 -1.81
N CYS A 78 -0.56 -3.91 -2.19
CA CYS A 78 0.32 -5.00 -1.76
C CYS A 78 0.46 -5.08 -0.24
N ALA A 79 0.57 -3.95 0.45
CA ALA A 79 0.66 -3.92 1.91
C ALA A 79 -0.62 -4.44 2.59
N PHE A 80 -1.80 -4.07 2.08
CA PHE A 80 -3.07 -4.63 2.56
C PHE A 80 -3.15 -6.13 2.34
N MET A 81 -2.81 -6.62 1.14
CA MET A 81 -2.78 -8.05 0.86
C MET A 81 -1.76 -8.80 1.72
N PHE A 82 -0.58 -8.23 1.95
CA PHE A 82 0.45 -8.80 2.82
C PHE A 82 -0.05 -8.95 4.25
N TYR A 83 -0.70 -7.92 4.81
CA TYR A 83 -1.29 -7.98 6.15
C TYR A 83 -2.28 -9.16 6.30
N HIS A 84 -3.11 -9.38 5.27
CA HIS A 84 -4.11 -10.46 5.27
C HIS A 84 -3.59 -11.83 4.83
N GLY A 85 -2.34 -11.93 4.37
CA GLY A 85 -1.79 -13.14 3.74
C GLY A 85 -2.43 -13.48 2.39
N TRP A 86 -3.05 -12.51 1.71
CA TRP A 86 -3.66 -12.71 0.40
C TRP A 86 -2.61 -12.69 -0.72
N SER A 87 -2.80 -13.55 -1.73
CA SER A 87 -1.96 -13.56 -2.93
C SER A 87 -2.34 -12.43 -3.90
N THR A 88 -1.34 -11.83 -4.54
CA THR A 88 -1.49 -10.89 -5.66
C THR A 88 -1.89 -11.58 -6.98
N MET A 89 -1.88 -12.91 -7.03
CA MET A 89 -2.37 -13.64 -8.20
C MET A 89 -3.84 -13.31 -8.46
N LEU A 90 -4.14 -13.08 -9.74
CA LEU A 90 -5.51 -13.04 -10.22
C LEU A 90 -6.16 -14.39 -9.92
N PRO A 91 -7.41 -14.43 -9.43
CA PRO A 91 -8.18 -15.66 -9.49
C PRO A 91 -8.23 -16.12 -10.97
N PRO A 92 -8.13 -17.42 -11.25
CA PRO A 92 -8.24 -17.92 -12.62
C PRO A 92 -9.52 -17.36 -13.24
N MET A 93 -9.42 -16.88 -14.48
CA MET A 93 -10.60 -16.48 -15.24
C MET A 93 -11.58 -17.66 -15.22
N PRO A 94 -12.87 -17.46 -14.90
CA PRO A 94 -13.84 -18.53 -15.08
C PRO A 94 -13.74 -19.01 -16.52
N GLU A 95 -13.57 -20.31 -16.72
CA GLU A 95 -13.57 -20.91 -18.05
C GLU A 95 -14.95 -20.65 -18.68
N GLY A 96 -14.98 -19.79 -19.70
CA GLY A 96 -16.06 -19.60 -20.68
C GLY A 96 -17.50 -19.68 -20.17
N GLU A 97 -18.16 -18.52 -20.08
CA GLU A 97 -19.61 -18.42 -20.36
C GLU A 97 -19.83 -17.94 -21.80
#